data_AF-A0A833D1X4-F1
#
_entry.id   AF-A0A833D1X4-F1
#
_cell.length_a   1.000
_cell.length_b   1.000
_cell.length_c   1.000
_cell.angle_alpha   90.00
_cell.angle_beta   90.00
_cell.angle_gamma   90.00
#
_symmetry.space_group_name_H-M   'P 1'
#
loop_
_entity.id
_entity.type
_entity.pdbx_description
1 polymer ?
#
loop_
_entity_poly.entity_id
_entity_poly.type
_entity_poly.pdbx_seq_one_letter_code
_entity_poly.pdbx_strand_id
1 'polypeptide(L)' 'MFVFLHTADWQLGKPFGAFPQEKAALLRDARLSSIDRLADAARRHDASHVVVAGDVFDGELVADGDIAKA' A
#
# COMPACT_ATOMS: atom_id res chain seq x y z
N MET A 1 -14.91 19.47 -13.21
CA MET A 1 -13.56 19.59 -12.64
C MET A 1 -12.95 18.19 -12.66
N PHE A 2 -11.69 18.04 -13.05
CA PHE A 2 -11.00 16.75 -12.98
C PHE A 2 -10.23 16.66 -11.65
N VAL A 3 -10.43 15.58 -10.91
CA VAL A 3 -9.77 15.32 -9.61
C VAL A 3 -9.22 13.90 -9.64
N PHE A 4 -7.98 13.75 -9.19
CA PHE A 4 -7.32 12.45 -9.01
C PHE A 4 -6.52 12.45 -7.72
N LEU A 5 -6.33 11.27 -7.15
CA LEU A 5 -5.47 11.06 -5.99
C LEU A 5 -4.07 10.66 -6.47
N HIS A 6 -3.04 11.39 -6.06
CA HIS A 6 -1.65 11.04 -6.33
C HIS A 6 -0.97 10.51 -5.06
N THR A 7 -0.27 9.38 -5.18
CA THR A 7 0.40 8.69 -4.06
C THR A 7 1.69 8.05 -4.55
N ALA A 8 2.53 7.56 -3.63
CA ALA A 8 3.76 6.81 -3.93
C ALA A 8 4.15 5.95 -2.72
N ASP A 9 5.21 5.14 -2.85
CA ASP A 9 5.94 4.53 -1.73
C ASP A 9 5.09 3.62 -0.83
N TRP A 10 4.28 2.75 -1.44
CA TRP A 10 3.50 1.78 -0.68
C TRP A 10 4.41 0.71 -0.05
N GLN A 11 5.49 0.32 -0.74
CA GLN A 11 6.49 -0.65 -0.30
C GLN A 11 5.86 -1.93 0.26
N LEU A 12 4.85 -2.46 -0.44
CA LEU A 12 4.20 -3.71 -0.10
C LEU A 12 5.22 -4.86 -0.08
N GLY A 13 5.05 -5.80 0.85
CA GLY A 13 5.98 -6.92 1.05
C GLY A 13 7.24 -6.58 1.85
N LYS A 14 7.43 -5.34 2.30
CA LYS A 14 8.59 -4.97 3.14
C LYS A 14 8.68 -5.89 4.38
N PRO A 15 9.81 -6.58 4.63
CA PRO A 15 9.88 -7.62 5.65
C PRO A 15 9.98 -7.07 7.08
N PHE A 16 10.39 -5.82 7.27
CA PHE A 16 10.59 -5.19 8.58
C PHE A 16 11.49 -5.99 9.55
N GLY A 17 12.54 -6.66 9.04
CA GLY A 17 13.39 -7.58 9.81
C GLY A 17 14.17 -6.97 10.98
N ALA A 18 14.20 -5.65 11.12
CA ALA A 18 14.76 -4.96 12.29
C ALA A 18 13.84 -5.02 13.52
N PHE A 19 12.60 -5.50 13.39
CA PHE A 19 11.61 -5.58 14.46
C PHE A 19 11.32 -7.04 14.87
N PRO A 20 10.84 -7.27 16.11
CA PRO A 20 10.32 -8.57 16.51
C PRO A 20 9.21 -9.06 15.57
N GLN A 21 9.09 -10.38 15.38
CA GLN A 21 8.20 -10.99 14.38
C GLN A 21 6.76 -10.49 14.45
N GLU A 22 6.18 -10.40 15.65
CA GLU A 22 4.82 -9.91 15.87
C GLU A 22 4.65 -8.46 15.37
N LYS A 23 5.62 -7.59 15.70
CA LYS A 23 5.61 -6.20 15.26
C LYS A 23 5.85 -6.08 13.75
N ALA A 24 6.72 -6.90 13.18
CA ALA A 24 6.95 -6.95 11.74
C ALA A 24 5.70 -7.41 10.97
N ALA A 25 4.90 -8.33 11.53
CA ALA A 25 3.60 -8.70 10.95
C ALA A 25 2.62 -7.52 10.95
N LEU A 26 2.47 -6.83 12.08
CA LEU A 26 1.60 -5.65 12.18
C LEU A 26 2.01 -4.53 11.21
N LEU A 27 3.31 -4.31 11.02
CA LEU A 27 3.82 -3.31 10.08
C LEU A 27 3.53 -3.68 8.62
N ARG A 28 3.57 -4.97 8.26
CA ARG A 28 3.16 -5.45 6.93
C ARG A 28 1.67 -5.23 6.69
N ASP A 29 0.84 -5.59 7.65
CA ASP A 29 -0.62 -5.37 7.56
C ASP A 29 -0.96 -3.87 7.50
N ALA A 30 -0.19 -3.02 8.20
CA ALA A 30 -0.33 -1.57 8.13
C ALA A 30 -0.02 -1.01 6.73
N ARG A 31 0.90 -1.64 5.97
CA ARG A 31 1.15 -1.29 4.56
C ARG A 31 -0.02 -1.70 3.68
N LEU A 32 -0.52 -2.93 3.81
CA LEU A 32 -1.68 -3.40 3.04
C LEU A 32 -2.92 -2.53 3.29
N SER A 33 -3.26 -2.28 4.56
CA SER A 33 -4.40 -1.41 4.94
C SER A 33 -4.24 0.07 4.52
N SER A 34 -3.06 0.48 4.03
CA SER A 34 -2.93 1.82 3.44
C SER A 34 -3.71 1.93 2.14
N ILE A 35 -3.86 0.84 1.37
CA ILE A 35 -4.64 0.79 0.14
C ILE A 35 -6.10 1.16 0.42
N ASP A 36 -6.69 0.55 1.46
CA ASP A 36 -8.06 0.85 1.88
C ASP A 36 -8.24 2.32 2.23
N ARG A 37 -7.29 2.88 2.99
CA ARG A 37 -7.32 4.31 3.38
C ARG A 37 -7.18 5.25 2.18
N LEU A 38 -6.40 4.87 1.18
CA LEU A 38 -6.28 5.62 -0.08
C LEU A 38 -7.57 5.54 -0.89
N ALA A 39 -8.20 4.37 -0.97
CA ALA A 39 -9.49 4.20 -1.63
C ALA A 39 -10.58 5.06 -0.96
N ASP A 40 -10.61 5.08 0.37
CA ASP A 40 -11.55 5.93 1.12
C ASP A 40 -11.27 7.41 0.92
N ALA A 41 -10.00 7.81 0.83
CA ALA A 41 -9.64 9.19 0.48
C ALA A 41 -10.12 9.55 -0.94
N ALA A 42 -9.90 8.68 -1.91
CA ALA A 42 -10.37 8.90 -3.29
C ALA A 42 -11.90 9.07 -3.35
N ARG A 43 -12.65 8.18 -2.68
CA ARG A 43 -14.12 8.25 -2.58
C ARG A 43 -14.60 9.54 -1.92
N ARG A 44 -13.98 9.95 -0.81
CA ARG A 44 -14.36 11.18 -0.08
C ARG A 44 -14.18 12.46 -0.90
N HIS A 45 -13.32 12.43 -1.92
CA HIS A 45 -13.00 13.59 -2.75
C HIS A 45 -13.52 13.47 -4.19
N ASP A 46 -14.42 12.50 -4.47
CA ASP A 46 -14.92 12.20 -5.81
C ASP A 46 -13.81 11.99 -6.86
N ALA A 47 -12.65 11.49 -6.41
CA ALA A 47 -11.51 11.20 -7.28
C ALA A 47 -11.69 9.81 -7.89
N SER A 48 -12.06 9.76 -9.17
CA SER A 48 -12.24 8.51 -9.92
C SER A 48 -10.93 7.87 -10.39
N HIS A 49 -9.80 8.57 -10.22
CA HIS A 49 -8.49 8.12 -10.67
C HIS A 49 -7.50 8.17 -9.51
N VAL A 50 -6.69 7.12 -9.37
CA VAL A 50 -5.55 7.07 -8.44
C VAL A 50 -4.29 6.82 -9.23
N VAL A 51 -3.28 7.67 -9.04
CA VAL A 51 -1.96 7.56 -9.67
C VAL A 51 -0.94 7.21 -8.60
N VAL A 52 -0.25 6.08 -8.75
CA VAL A 52 0.84 5.66 -7.86
C VAL A 52 2.18 5.90 -8.57
N ALA A 53 3.03 6.75 -7.99
CA ALA A 53 4.21 7.32 -8.64
C ALA A 53 5.46 6.42 -8.60
N GLY A 54 5.39 5.26 -7.96
CA GLY A 54 6.54 4.39 -7.76
C GLY A 54 6.46 3.63 -6.44
N ASP A 55 7.39 2.71 -6.27
CA ASP A 55 7.61 1.91 -5.05
C ASP A 55 6.33 1.28 -4.49
N VAL A 56 5.55 0.65 -5.38
CA VAL A 56 4.38 -0.13 -4.99
C VAL A 56 4.80 -1.32 -4.13
N PHE A 57 5.88 -2.00 -4.53
CA PHE A 57 6.44 -3.16 -3.84
C PHE A 57 7.86 -2.85 -3.35
N ASP A 58 8.28 -3.48 -2.25
CA ASP A 58 9.63 -3.30 -1.67
C ASP A 58 10.71 -4.10 -2.42
N GLY A 59 10.33 -5.20 -3.08
CA GLY A 59 11.23 -6.07 -3.83
C GLY A 59 10.79 -6.28 -5.29
N GLU A 60 11.71 -6.75 -6.12
CA GLU A 60 11.45 -7.09 -7.53
C GLU A 60 10.49 -8.28 -7.69
N LEU A 61 10.47 -9.16 -6.69
CA LEU A 61 9.59 -10.32 -6.61
C LEU A 61 8.64 -10.13 -5.42
N VAL A 62 7.34 -10.26 -5.71
CA VAL A 62 6.28 -10.18 -4.70
C VAL A 62 5.88 -11.60 -4.36
N ALA A 63 5.79 -11.93 -3.06
CA ALA A 63 5.26 -13.22 -2.65
C ALA A 63 3.75 -13.30 -2.93
N ASP A 64 3.26 -14.45 -3.39
CA ASP A 64 1.85 -14.65 -3.74
C ASP A 64 0.87 -14.22 -2.62
N GLY A 65 1.27 -14.40 -1.36
CA GLY A 65 0.47 -14.02 -0.20
C GLY A 65 0.26 -12.51 -0.02
N ASP A 66 1.14 -11.67 -0.57
CA ASP A 66 1.01 -10.21 -0.54
C ASP A 66 0.12 -9.71 -1.69
N ILE A 67 0.13 -10.38 -2.84
CA ILE A 67 -0.79 -10.11 -3.95
C ILE A 67 -2.22 -10.53 -3.59
N ALA A 68 -2.39 -11.70 -2.97
CA ALA A 68 -3.72 -12.22 -2.63
C ALA A 68 -4.47 -11.36 -1.60
N LYS A 69 -3.77 -10.47 -0.89
CA LYS A 69 -4.33 -9.59 0.16
C LYS A 69 -4.51 -8.13 -0.26
N ALA A 70 -3.91 -7.73 -1.38
CA ALA A 70 -4.03 -6.38 -1.94
C ALA A 70 -5.26 -6.29 -2.85
#